data_AF-A0A841Q4G4-F1
#
_entry.id   AF-A0A841Q4G4-F1
#
_cell.length_a   1.000
_cell.length_b   1.000
_cell.length_c   1.000
_cell.angle_alpha   90.00
_cell.angle_beta   90.00
_cell.angle_gamma   90.00
#
_symmetry.space_group_name_H-M   'P 1'
#
loop_
_entity.id
_entity.type
_entity.pdbx_description
1 polymer ?
#
loop_
_entity_poly.entity_id
_entity_poly.type
_entity_poly.pdbx_seq_one_letter_code
_entity_poly.pdbx_strand_id
1 'polypeptide(L)'
;MDTERLKIFDDNRNELGVASREDVHKKGFWHETIQCWFISREQDADYIYFQIRSEKKKDYPGMYDITAAGHILANETVEDGVREN
;
A
#
# COMPACT_ATOMS: atom_id res chain seq x y z
N MET A 1 -12.94 -15.73 1.08
CA MET A 1 -12.23 -14.43 1.13
C MET A 1 -11.97 -14.06 -0.30
N ASP A 2 -12.53 -12.95 -0.76
CA ASP A 2 -12.22 -12.46 -2.11
C ASP A 2 -10.71 -12.24 -2.20
N THR A 3 -10.11 -12.78 -3.25
CA THR A 3 -8.68 -12.62 -3.49
C THR A 3 -8.46 -11.19 -3.97
N GLU A 4 -7.70 -10.39 -3.21
CA GLU A 4 -7.31 -9.05 -3.65
C GLU A 4 -6.72 -9.11 -5.07
N ARG A 5 -7.30 -8.35 -5.99
CA ARG A 5 -6.88 -8.27 -7.39
C ARG A 5 -6.28 -6.91 -7.65
N LEU A 6 -5.11 -6.87 -8.27
CA LEU A 6 -4.35 -5.64 -8.52
C LEU A 6 -4.13 -5.46 -10.03
N LYS A 7 -4.15 -4.20 -10.48
CA LYS A 7 -3.72 -3.84 -11.83
C LYS A 7 -2.20 -4.03 -11.95
N ILE A 8 -1.77 -4.52 -13.11
CA ILE A 8 -0.38 -4.71 -13.48
C ILE A 8 -0.01 -3.64 -14.50
N PHE A 9 1.17 -3.07 -14.35
CA PHE A 9 1.69 -2.03 -15.24
C PHE A 9 3.03 -2.42 -15.86
N ASP A 10 3.36 -1.79 -16.99
CA ASP A 10 4.74 -1.73 -17.50
C ASP A 10 5.51 -0.53 -16.89
N ASP A 11 6.77 -0.38 -17.28
CA ASP A 11 7.65 0.70 -16.80
C ASP A 11 7.19 2.10 -17.24
N ASN A 12 6.29 2.19 -18.22
CA ASN A 12 5.70 3.43 -18.72
C ASN A 12 4.33 3.71 -18.08
N ARG A 13 3.93 2.92 -17.08
CA ARG A 13 2.62 2.98 -16.40
C ARG A 13 1.44 2.69 -17.33
N ASN A 14 1.64 1.91 -18.40
CA ASN A 14 0.54 1.38 -19.19
C ASN A 14 -0.04 0.15 -18.48
N GLU A 15 -1.36 0.09 -18.31
CA GLU A 15 -2.03 -1.08 -17.75
C GLU A 15 -1.91 -2.29 -18.69
N LEU A 16 -1.36 -3.39 -18.19
CA LEU A 16 -1.21 -4.66 -18.92
C LEU A 16 -2.31 -5.68 -18.58
N GLY A 17 -3.00 -5.51 -17.45
CA GLY A 17 -4.08 -6.39 -17.01
C GLY A 17 -4.21 -6.46 -15.49
N VAL A 18 -4.84 -7.52 -14.99
CA VAL A 18 -5.16 -7.69 -13.57
C VAL A 18 -4.80 -9.10 -13.10
N ALA A 19 -4.13 -9.23 -11.95
CA ALA A 19 -3.83 -10.52 -11.31
C ALA A 19 -4.07 -10.50 -9.81
N SER A 20 -4.00 -11.68 -9.18
CA SER A 20 -4.08 -11.80 -7.71
C SER A 20 -2.86 -11.14 -7.07
N ARG A 21 -3.00 -10.59 -5.85
CA ARG A 21 -1.88 -10.06 -5.07
C ARG A 21 -0.74 -11.08 -4.91
N GLU A 22 -1.08 -12.35 -4.69
CA GLU A 22 -0.09 -13.42 -4.57
C GLU A 22 0.72 -13.58 -5.86
N ASP A 23 0.07 -13.62 -7.03
CA ASP A 23 0.76 -13.72 -8.32
C ASP A 23 1.61 -12.49 -8.62
N VAL A 24 1.10 -11.30 -8.31
CA VAL A 24 1.81 -10.03 -8.51
C VAL A 24 3.11 -10.01 -7.71
N HIS A 25 3.07 -10.38 -6.43
CA HIS A 25 4.28 -10.42 -5.59
C HIS A 25 5.21 -11.57 -5.96
N LYS A 26 4.66 -12.74 -6.32
CA LYS A 26 5.46 -13.90 -6.72
C LYS A 26 6.20 -13.71 -8.04
N LYS A 27 5.58 -13.00 -8.99
CA LYS A 27 6.16 -12.75 -10.33
C LYS A 27 6.88 -11.42 -10.44
N GLY A 28 6.82 -10.58 -9.41
CA GLY A 28 7.44 -9.25 -9.41
C GLY A 28 6.78 -8.28 -10.38
N PHE A 29 5.45 -8.37 -10.55
CA PHE A 29 4.73 -7.45 -11.41
C PHE A 29 4.61 -6.07 -10.76
N TRP A 30 4.82 -5.02 -11.55
CA TRP A 30 4.59 -3.64 -11.14
C TRP A 30 3.11 -3.42 -10.90
N HIS A 31 2.78 -2.80 -9.78
CA HIS A 31 1.41 -2.54 -9.33
C HIS A 31 1.38 -1.27 -8.48
N GLU A 32 0.21 -0.64 -8.39
CA GLU A 32 0.02 0.58 -7.61
C GLU A 32 -0.15 0.26 -6.12
N THR A 33 0.40 1.15 -5.28
CA THR A 33 0.26 1.12 -3.82
C THR A 33 0.01 2.53 -3.34
N ILE A 34 -0.72 2.68 -2.23
CA ILE A 34 -0.85 3.95 -1.53
C ILE A 34 0.00 3.96 -0.26
N GLN A 35 0.59 5.12 0.02
CA GLN A 35 1.34 5.41 1.23
C GLN A 35 0.88 6.77 1.76
N CYS A 36 0.39 6.79 3.00
CA CYS A 36 -0.08 7.98 3.68
C CYS A 36 0.74 8.22 4.95
N TRP A 37 1.33 9.41 5.05
CA TRP A 37 2.17 9.82 6.16
C TRP A 37 1.43 10.83 7.03
N PHE A 38 1.36 10.58 8.33
CA PHE A 38 0.89 11.57 9.27
C PHE A 38 2.08 12.34 9.82
N ILE A 39 1.93 13.66 9.82
CA ILE A 39 2.91 14.60 10.35
C ILE A 39 2.21 15.58 11.29
N SER A 40 2.91 16.06 12.30
CA SER A 40 2.45 17.15 13.16
C SER A 40 3.58 18.13 13.41
N ARG A 41 3.21 19.35 13.83
CA ARG A 41 4.15 20.36 14.28
C ARG A 41 3.78 20.80 15.69
N GLU A 42 4.69 20.64 16.63
CA GLU A 42 4.53 21.06 18.02
C GLU A 42 5.73 21.92 18.42
N GLN A 43 5.47 23.13 18.94
CA GLN A 43 6.52 24.04 19.46
C GLN A 43 7.72 24.20 18.51
N ASP A 44 7.45 24.47 17.23
CA ASP A 44 8.45 24.61 16.15
C ASP A 44 9.26 23.35 15.79
N ALA A 45 8.88 22.18 16.28
CA ALA A 45 9.43 20.89 15.89
C ALA A 45 8.46 20.10 15.00
N ASP A 46 8.99 19.49 13.93
CA ASP A 46 8.24 18.60 13.04
C ASP A 46 8.35 17.14 13.49
N TYR A 47 7.21 16.45 13.52
CA TYR A 47 7.10 15.05 13.88
C TYR A 47 6.52 14.24 12.72
N ILE A 48 6.99 13.00 12.59
CA ILE A 48 6.46 12.01 11.65
C ILE A 48 6.04 10.78 12.44
N TYR A 49 4.84 10.28 12.18
CA TYR A 49 4.29 9.14 12.91
C TYR A 49 4.54 7.84 12.13
N PHE A 50 5.10 6.85 12.81
CA PHE A 50 5.20 5.48 12.29
C PHE A 50 4.13 4.61 12.92
N GLN A 51 3.65 3.60 12.19
CA GLN A 51 2.85 2.52 12.77
C GLN A 51 3.75 1.34 13.14
N ILE A 52 3.38 0.58 14.18
CA ILE A 52 3.99 -0.72 14.45
C ILE A 52 3.10 -1.79 13.82
N ARG A 53 3.67 -2.59 12.93
CA ARG A 53 2.93 -3.65 12.23
C ARG A 53 2.50 -4.74 13.20
N SER A 54 1.26 -5.22 13.04
CA SER A 54 0.75 -6.34 13.83
C SER A 54 1.63 -7.58 13.68
N GLU A 55 1.87 -8.27 14.79
CA GLU A 55 2.56 -9.57 14.84
C GLU A 55 1.92 -10.65 13.95
N LYS A 56 0.65 -10.48 13.57
CA LYS A 56 -0.08 -11.41 12.70
C LYS A 56 0.09 -11.14 11.21
N LYS A 57 0.81 -10.08 10.82
CA LYS A 57 1.06 -9.79 9.40
C LYS A 57 2.00 -10.84 8.82
N LYS A 58 1.70 -11.27 7.60
CA LYS A 58 2.53 -12.22 6.84
C LYS A 58 3.94 -11.68 6.60
N ASP A 59 4.02 -10.40 6.24
CA ASP A 59 5.27 -9.72 5.92
C ASP A 59 5.63 -8.72 7.03
N TYR A 60 6.88 -8.79 7.50
CA TYR A 60 7.48 -7.87 8.47
C TYR A 60 6.65 -7.62 9.75
N PRO A 61 6.30 -8.67 10.53
CA PRO A 61 5.60 -8.50 11.81
C PRO A 61 6.45 -7.72 12.83
N GLY A 62 5.82 -6.86 13.63
CA GLY A 62 6.47 -6.13 14.74
C GLY A 62 7.39 -4.97 14.33
N MET A 63 7.57 -4.72 13.03
CA MET A 63 8.43 -3.64 12.53
C MET A 63 7.68 -2.30 12.42
N TYR A 64 8.44 -1.20 12.48
CA TYR A 64 7.93 0.12 12.14
C TYR A 64 7.67 0.23 10.64
N ASP A 65 6.58 0.92 10.28
CA ASP A 65 6.14 1.14 8.91
C ASP A 65 5.51 2.54 8.77
N ILE A 66 5.30 2.96 7.53
CA ILE A 66 4.58 4.18 7.13
C ILE A 66 3.24 4.22 7.85
N THR A 67 2.76 5.39 8.31
CA THR A 67 1.55 5.49 9.16
C THR A 67 0.37 4.68 8.65
N ALA A 68 0.08 4.76 7.35
CA ALA A 68 -0.86 3.91 6.67
C ALA A 68 -0.39 3.59 5.25
N ALA A 69 -0.50 2.35 4.82
CA ALA A 69 -0.12 1.92 3.48
C ALA A 69 -0.95 0.71 3.05
N GLY A 70 -1.16 0.59 1.74
CA GLY A 70 -2.02 -0.45 1.17
C GLY A 70 -1.88 -0.60 -0.33
N HIS A 71 -2.66 -1.53 -0.87
CA HIS A 71 -2.79 -1.78 -2.30
C HIS A 71 -4.00 -1.04 -2.85
N ILE A 72 -3.91 -0.54 -4.09
CA ILE A 72 -5.10 -0.09 -4.82
C ILE A 72 -5.67 -1.30 -5.56
N LEU A 73 -6.90 -1.68 -5.25
CA LEU A 73 -7.55 -2.81 -5.88
C LEU A 73 -7.88 -2.50 -7.34
N ALA A 74 -8.07 -3.53 -8.15
CA ALA A 74 -8.28 -3.38 -9.59
C ALA A 74 -9.57 -2.61 -9.94
N ASN A 75 -10.53 -2.57 -9.02
CA ASN A 75 -11.78 -1.82 -9.14
C ASN A 75 -11.73 -0.45 -8.43
N GLU A 76 -10.59 -0.04 -7.88
CA GLU A 76 -10.39 1.23 -7.19
C GLU A 76 -9.62 2.22 -8.07
N THR A 77 -9.84 3.48 -7.77
CA THR A 77 -9.03 4.61 -8.23
C THR A 77 -8.00 4.98 -7.16
N VAL A 78 -7.02 5.82 -7.51
CA VAL A 78 -6.03 6.30 -6.53
C VAL A 78 -6.73 7.11 -5.42
N GLU A 79 -7.76 7.85 -5.78
CA GLU A 79 -8.57 8.65 -4.88
C GLU A 79 -9.31 7.79 -3.84
N ASP A 80 -9.75 6.59 -4.21
CA ASP A 80 -10.42 5.67 -3.30
C ASP A 80 -9.49 5.19 -2.17
N GLY A 81 -8.19 5.10 -2.43
CA GLY A 81 -7.19 4.69 -1.43
C GLY A 81 -7.06 5.65 -0.24
N VAL A 82 -7.52 6.90 -0.36
CA VAL A 82 -7.47 7.89 0.74
C VAL A 82 -8.48 7.58 1.84
N ARG A 83 -9.43 6.66 1.60
CA ARG A 83 -10.57 6.40 2.48
C ARG A 83 -10.37 5.28 3.51
N GLU A 84 -9.31 4.48 3.42
CA GLU A 84 -9.08 3.38 4.37
C GLU A 84 -8.03 3.74 5.43
N ASN A 85 -8.50 4.04 6.64
CA ASN A 85 -7.74 4.00 7.89
C ASN A 85 -8.61 3.44 9.01
#